data_AF-A0A973GXK2-F1
#
_entry.id   AF-A0A973GXK2-F1
#
_cell.length_a   1.000
_cell.length_b   1.000
_cell.length_c   1.000
_cell.angle_alpha   90.00
_cell.angle_beta   90.00
_cell.angle_gamma   90.00
#
_symmetry.space_group_name_H-M   'P 1'
#
loop_
_entity.id
_entity.type
_entity.pdbx_description
1 polymer ?
#
loop_
_entity_poly.entity_id
_entity_poly.type
_entity_poly.pdbx_seq_one_letter_code
_entity_poly.pdbx_strand_id
1 'polypeptide(L)'
;IEYNRGYYEYLYKLVDQFDDFSVLGHLDVIKRYDPQGILDDEHVMDIVEKILKRVIEKGKGIEVNTSSYRYNLPDLTPSTRILKKYYELGGRILTMGSDTHRIDQLKDHFEEIIIQLKDIGFSELYTFDKMMAKPYKI
;
A
#
# COMPACT_ATOMS: atom_id res chain seq x y z
N ILE A 1 15.59 -13.50 1.97
CA ILE A 1 14.27 -14.16 1.89
C ILE A 1 13.62 -14.31 3.27
N GLU A 2 14.27 -14.96 4.26
CA GLU A 2 13.65 -15.26 5.57
C GLU A 2 13.09 -14.03 6.31
N TYR A 3 13.86 -12.93 6.44
CA TYR A 3 13.36 -11.72 7.11
C TYR A 3 12.32 -10.95 6.30
N ASN A 4 12.41 -10.97 4.96
CA ASN A 4 11.37 -10.39 4.09
C ASN A 4 10.03 -11.08 4.32
N ARG A 5 10.04 -12.42 4.31
CA ARG A 5 8.84 -13.20 4.60
C ARG A 5 8.35 -12.95 6.03
N GLY A 6 9.26 -12.95 7.02
CA GLY A 6 8.92 -12.69 8.42
C GLY A 6 8.23 -11.35 8.64
N TYR A 7 8.63 -10.31 7.88
CA TYR A 7 7.94 -9.01 7.89
C TYR A 7 6.48 -9.12 7.43
N TYR A 8 6.21 -9.77 6.31
CA TYR A 8 4.82 -9.96 5.84
C TYR A 8 4.01 -10.89 6.75
N GLU A 9 4.62 -11.93 7.32
CA GLU A 9 3.96 -12.79 8.30
C GLU A 9 3.58 -12.01 9.57
N TYR A 10 4.43 -11.09 10.01
CA TYR A 10 4.12 -10.17 11.11
C TYR A 10 2.97 -9.21 10.74
N LEU A 11 3.01 -8.59 9.56
CA LEU A 11 1.92 -7.74 9.07
C LEU A 11 0.59 -8.49 9.01
N TYR A 12 0.60 -9.74 8.53
CA TYR A 12 -0.59 -10.57 8.49
C TYR A 12 -1.16 -10.79 9.89
N LYS A 13 -0.32 -11.18 10.86
CA LYS A 13 -0.74 -11.34 12.26
C LYS A 13 -1.33 -10.05 12.84
N LEU A 14 -0.68 -8.91 12.57
CA LEU A 14 -1.15 -7.61 13.05
C LEU A 14 -2.52 -7.26 12.47
N VAL A 15 -2.70 -7.39 11.15
CA VAL A 15 -3.98 -7.13 10.50
C VAL A 15 -5.05 -8.12 10.97
N ASP A 16 -4.68 -9.36 11.29
CA ASP A 16 -5.61 -10.36 11.79
C ASP A 16 -6.08 -10.09 13.22
N GLN A 17 -5.18 -9.63 14.09
CA GLN A 17 -5.41 -9.51 15.54
C GLN A 17 -5.83 -8.12 16.02
N PHE A 18 -5.65 -7.08 15.20
CA PHE A 18 -6.00 -5.70 15.53
C PHE A 18 -7.05 -5.17 14.54
N ASP A 19 -7.99 -4.34 15.02
CA ASP A 19 -9.09 -3.83 14.20
C ASP A 19 -9.27 -2.30 14.27
N ASP A 20 -8.63 -1.62 15.23
CA ASP A 20 -8.82 -0.18 15.46
C ASP A 20 -7.90 0.67 14.56
N PHE A 21 -8.04 0.46 13.25
CA PHE A 21 -7.39 1.21 12.18
C PHE A 21 -8.28 1.28 10.94
N SER A 22 -7.97 2.15 9.99
CA SER A 22 -8.71 2.27 8.72
C SER A 22 -7.92 1.77 7.52
N VAL A 23 -6.61 2.00 7.50
CA VAL A 23 -5.73 1.80 6.35
C VAL A 23 -4.42 1.15 6.81
N LEU A 24 -3.97 0.12 6.10
CA LEU A 24 -2.63 -0.42 6.24
C LEU A 24 -1.63 0.45 5.46
N GLY A 25 -0.77 1.16 6.19
CA GLY A 25 0.25 2.05 5.62
C GLY A 25 1.39 1.29 4.93
N HIS A 26 1.92 1.88 3.85
CA HIS A 26 3.10 1.45 3.09
C HIS A 26 3.47 -0.05 3.25
N LEU A 27 2.60 -0.92 2.74
CA LEU A 27 2.59 -2.36 3.04
C LEU A 27 3.96 -3.04 2.83
N ASP A 28 4.73 -2.66 1.83
CA ASP A 28 6.02 -3.25 1.46
C ASP A 28 7.23 -2.34 1.81
N VAL A 29 7.11 -1.51 2.85
CA VAL A 29 8.17 -0.58 3.30
C VAL A 29 9.54 -1.24 3.51
N ILE A 30 9.56 -2.55 3.78
CA ILE A 30 10.79 -3.33 3.90
C ILE A 30 11.73 -3.16 2.69
N LYS A 31 11.18 -2.94 1.48
CA LYS A 31 11.94 -2.69 0.25
C LYS A 31 12.81 -1.43 0.33
N ARG A 32 12.46 -0.46 1.18
CA ARG A 32 13.24 0.78 1.39
C ARG A 32 14.56 0.53 2.11
N TYR A 33 14.62 -0.51 2.94
CA TYR A 33 15.72 -0.69 3.90
C TYR A 33 16.41 -2.05 3.77
N ASP A 34 16.14 -2.79 2.70
CA ASP A 34 16.73 -4.10 2.50
C ASP A 34 18.21 -3.99 2.11
N PRO A 35 19.16 -4.41 2.97
CA PRO A 35 20.59 -4.32 2.67
C PRO A 35 21.03 -5.30 1.57
N GLN A 36 20.23 -6.32 1.25
CA GLN A 36 20.49 -7.29 0.19
C GLN A 36 19.82 -6.90 -1.14
N GLY A 37 19.16 -5.74 -1.18
CA GLY A 37 18.40 -5.28 -2.33
C GLY A 37 16.94 -5.74 -2.31
N ILE A 38 16.16 -5.22 -3.25
CA ILE A 38 14.72 -5.46 -3.31
C ILE A 38 14.45 -6.90 -3.74
N LEU A 39 13.78 -7.66 -2.88
CA LEU A 39 13.29 -8.99 -3.21
C LEU A 39 12.14 -8.90 -4.22
N ASP A 40 12.15 -9.77 -5.24
CA ASP A 40 11.01 -9.91 -6.15
C ASP A 40 9.77 -10.34 -5.36
N ASP A 41 8.67 -9.63 -5.60
CA ASP A 41 7.38 -9.88 -4.97
C ASP A 41 6.94 -11.34 -5.12
N GLU A 42 7.29 -12.02 -6.21
CA GLU A 42 6.93 -13.44 -6.44
C GLU A 42 7.29 -14.36 -5.27
N HIS A 43 8.39 -14.07 -4.56
CA HIS A 43 8.84 -14.86 -3.42
C HIS A 43 7.99 -14.69 -2.15
N VAL A 44 7.13 -13.66 -2.11
CA VAL A 44 6.29 -13.30 -0.96
C VAL A 44 4.83 -13.07 -1.34
N MET A 45 4.45 -13.19 -2.62
CA MET A 45 3.08 -12.93 -3.08
C MET A 45 2.04 -13.80 -2.38
N ASP A 46 2.38 -15.02 -1.97
CA ASP A 46 1.47 -15.92 -1.27
C ASP A 46 1.03 -15.37 0.10
N ILE A 47 1.93 -14.71 0.84
CA ILE A 47 1.62 -14.06 2.12
C ILE A 47 1.04 -12.65 1.91
N VAL A 48 1.52 -11.91 0.90
CA VAL A 48 0.94 -10.62 0.54
C VAL A 48 -0.53 -10.76 0.16
N GLU A 49 -0.90 -11.76 -0.66
CA GLU A 49 -2.31 -12.02 -0.99
C GLU A 49 -3.17 -12.33 0.24
N LYS A 50 -2.62 -13.03 1.25
CA LYS A 50 -3.34 -13.28 2.51
C LYS A 50 -3.59 -11.99 3.27
N ILE A 51 -2.61 -11.08 3.32
CA ILE A 51 -2.78 -9.74 3.93
C ILE A 51 -3.86 -8.98 3.18
N LEU A 52 -3.78 -8.89 1.84
CA LEU A 52 -4.73 -8.14 1.03
C LEU A 52 -6.16 -8.66 1.21
N LYS A 53 -6.37 -9.98 1.15
CA LYS A 53 -7.68 -10.61 1.42
C LYS A 53 -8.19 -10.25 2.81
N ARG A 54 -7.33 -10.32 3.83
CA ARG A 54 -7.72 -10.01 5.20
C ARG A 54 -8.10 -8.55 5.40
N VAL A 55 -7.35 -7.63 4.79
CA VAL A 55 -7.67 -6.18 4.77
C VAL A 55 -9.05 -5.96 4.14
N ILE A 56 -9.32 -6.60 3.00
CA ILE A 56 -10.60 -6.49 2.28
C ILE A 56 -11.76 -7.06 3.13
N GLU A 57 -11.59 -8.26 3.68
CA GLU A 57 -12.59 -8.92 4.55
C GLU A 57 -12.98 -8.05 5.75
N LYS A 58 -12.03 -7.31 6.32
CA LYS A 58 -12.24 -6.42 7.45
C LYS A 58 -12.77 -5.03 7.06
N GLY A 59 -13.04 -4.78 5.77
CA GLY A 59 -13.48 -3.48 5.26
C GLY A 59 -12.44 -2.38 5.44
N LYS A 60 -11.15 -2.73 5.45
CA LYS A 60 -10.02 -1.82 5.61
C LYS A 60 -9.41 -1.48 4.24
N GLY A 61 -8.62 -0.42 4.20
CA GLY A 61 -7.89 0.00 3.00
C GLY A 61 -6.39 -0.25 3.05
N ILE A 62 -5.71 0.06 1.94
CA ILE A 62 -4.25 0.17 1.88
C ILE A 62 -3.83 1.58 1.45
N GLU A 63 -2.61 1.97 1.80
CA GLU A 63 -1.99 3.23 1.37
C GLU A 63 -1.12 3.01 0.14
N VAL A 64 -1.21 3.91 -0.84
CA VAL A 64 -0.14 4.14 -1.83
C VAL A 64 0.68 5.33 -1.37
N ASN A 65 1.92 5.05 -1.00
CA ASN A 65 2.84 5.98 -0.41
C ASN A 65 3.81 6.51 -1.46
N THR A 66 3.86 7.83 -1.65
CA THR A 66 4.65 8.47 -2.72
C THR A 66 6.11 8.70 -2.34
N SER A 67 6.52 8.30 -1.14
CA SER A 67 7.93 8.41 -0.74
C SER A 67 8.87 7.49 -1.52
N SER A 68 8.37 6.55 -2.32
CA SER A 68 9.18 5.77 -3.27
C SER A 68 10.11 6.65 -4.11
N TYR A 69 9.64 7.82 -4.55
CA TYR A 69 10.43 8.82 -5.28
C TYR A 69 11.59 9.36 -4.44
N ARG A 70 11.33 9.72 -3.18
CA ARG A 70 12.35 10.24 -2.25
C ARG A 70 13.42 9.20 -1.91
N TYR A 71 13.04 7.93 -1.85
CA TYR A 71 13.95 6.80 -1.59
C TYR A 71 14.55 6.19 -2.87
N ASN A 72 14.26 6.76 -4.05
CA ASN A 72 14.69 6.24 -5.36
C ASN A 72 14.35 4.75 -5.56
N LEU A 73 13.17 4.33 -5.10
CA LEU A 73 12.69 2.98 -5.37
C LEU A 73 12.28 2.83 -6.84
N PRO A 74 12.48 1.64 -7.44
CA PRO A 74 12.19 1.41 -8.85
C PRO A 74 10.69 1.30 -9.16
N ASP A 75 9.82 1.26 -8.15
CA ASP A 75 8.36 1.11 -8.28
C ASP A 75 7.65 1.84 -7.13
N LEU A 76 6.32 1.88 -7.17
CA LEU A 76 5.44 2.42 -6.14
C LEU A 76 5.58 1.67 -4.80
N THR A 77 5.03 2.24 -3.73
CA THR A 77 4.94 1.60 -2.41
C THR A 77 3.47 1.57 -1.94
N PRO A 78 2.73 0.45 -2.03
CA PRO A 78 3.21 -0.84 -2.50
C PRO A 78 3.44 -0.89 -4.00
N SER A 79 4.25 -1.86 -4.43
CA SER A 79 4.58 -2.05 -5.85
C SER A 79 3.34 -2.12 -6.72
N THR A 80 3.52 -1.77 -7.99
CA THR A 80 2.45 -1.85 -9.00
C THR A 80 1.87 -3.27 -9.07
N ARG A 81 2.68 -4.31 -8.87
CA ARG A 81 2.21 -5.71 -8.82
C ARG A 81 1.24 -5.95 -7.65
N ILE A 82 1.57 -5.47 -6.46
CA ILE A 82 0.72 -5.60 -5.27
C ILE A 82 -0.58 -4.79 -5.44
N LEU A 83 -0.50 -3.59 -6.01
CA LEU A 83 -1.68 -2.76 -6.29
C LEU A 83 -2.64 -3.43 -7.29
N LYS A 84 -2.11 -3.99 -8.38
CA LYS A 84 -2.90 -4.78 -9.34
C LYS A 84 -3.56 -5.97 -8.64
N LYS A 85 -2.81 -6.70 -7.81
CA LYS A 85 -3.36 -7.83 -7.05
C LYS A 85 -4.47 -7.39 -6.09
N TYR A 86 -4.31 -6.28 -5.37
CA TYR A 86 -5.35 -5.73 -4.50
C TYR A 86 -6.62 -5.41 -5.27
N TYR A 87 -6.49 -4.78 -6.45
CA TYR A 87 -7.63 -4.49 -7.33
C TYR A 87 -8.33 -5.76 -7.84
N GLU A 88 -7.57 -6.74 -8.31
CA GLU A 88 -8.05 -8.05 -8.79
C GLU A 88 -8.83 -8.80 -7.71
N LEU A 89 -8.39 -8.72 -6.45
CA LEU A 89 -9.04 -9.35 -5.29
C LEU A 89 -10.31 -8.62 -4.82
N GLY A 90 -10.70 -7.53 -5.50
CA GLY A 90 -11.88 -6.72 -5.14
C GLY A 90 -11.60 -5.57 -4.17
N GLY A 91 -10.33 -5.30 -3.85
CA GLY A 91 -9.93 -4.18 -3.01
C GLY A 91 -10.19 -2.84 -3.70
N ARG A 92 -10.83 -1.90 -2.99
CA ARG A 92 -11.20 -0.57 -3.52
C ARG A 92 -10.83 0.58 -2.60
N ILE A 93 -10.67 0.34 -1.30
CA ILE A 93 -10.35 1.38 -0.32
C ILE A 93 -8.86 1.69 -0.41
N LEU A 94 -8.52 2.66 -1.25
CA LEU A 94 -7.15 3.08 -1.51
C LEU A 94 -6.95 4.53 -1.06
N THR A 95 -5.91 4.79 -0.28
CA THR A 95 -5.52 6.15 0.13
C THR A 95 -4.16 6.52 -0.42
N MET A 96 -3.82 7.80 -0.40
CA MET A 96 -2.50 8.30 -0.81
C MET A 96 -1.85 9.14 0.29
N GLY A 97 -0.55 8.97 0.49
CA GLY A 97 0.25 9.72 1.46
C GLY A 97 1.67 9.96 0.95
N SER A 98 2.23 11.15 1.16
CA SER A 98 3.64 11.43 0.75
C SER A 98 4.67 11.09 1.83
N ASP A 99 4.21 10.77 3.04
CA ASP A 99 5.06 10.48 4.21
C ASP A 99 6.12 11.59 4.40
N THR A 100 5.71 12.82 4.12
CA THR A 100 6.59 13.97 4.15
C THR A 100 6.77 14.48 5.57
N HIS A 101 8.00 14.88 5.87
CA HIS A 101 8.36 15.59 7.10
C HIS A 101 8.69 17.07 6.81
N ARG A 102 8.39 17.54 5.59
CA ARG A 102 8.64 18.91 5.12
C ARG A 102 7.47 19.43 4.29
N ILE A 103 7.19 20.73 4.42
CA ILE A 103 6.06 21.37 3.74
C ILE A 103 6.21 21.35 2.22
N ASP A 104 7.45 21.48 1.73
CA ASP A 104 7.76 21.53 0.29
C ASP A 104 7.57 20.18 -0.43
N GLN A 105 7.40 19.08 0.30
CA GLN A 105 7.13 17.75 -0.25
C GLN A 105 5.69 17.30 0.05
N LEU A 106 4.81 18.23 0.40
CA LEU A 106 3.39 17.96 0.56
C LEU A 106 2.79 17.59 -0.80
N LYS A 107 2.17 16.41 -0.89
CA LYS A 107 1.57 15.85 -2.11
C LYS A 107 2.57 15.58 -3.25
N ASP A 108 3.84 15.39 -2.90
CA ASP A 108 4.89 15.07 -3.87
C ASP A 108 4.50 13.86 -4.73
N HIS A 109 4.55 14.04 -6.06
CA HIS A 109 4.18 13.05 -7.09
C HIS A 109 2.75 12.49 -7.07
N PHE A 110 1.77 13.22 -6.52
CA PHE A 110 0.39 12.74 -6.46
C PHE A 110 -0.25 12.59 -7.86
N GLU A 111 -0.02 13.53 -8.77
CA GLU A 111 -0.66 13.53 -10.09
C GLU A 111 -0.19 12.34 -10.94
N GLU A 112 1.10 12.05 -10.91
CA GLU A 112 1.74 10.96 -11.63
C GLU A 112 1.28 9.60 -11.12
N ILE A 113 1.09 9.46 -9.80
CA ILE A 113 0.55 8.23 -9.22
C ILE A 113 -0.93 8.08 -9.57
N ILE A 114 -1.73 9.15 -9.55
CA ILE A 114 -3.15 9.08 -9.93
C ILE A 114 -3.31 8.53 -11.36
N ILE A 115 -2.44 8.93 -12.29
CA ILE A 115 -2.44 8.38 -13.67
C ILE A 115 -2.19 6.86 -13.63
N GLN A 116 -1.14 6.41 -12.92
CA GLN A 116 -0.82 4.98 -12.80
C GLN A 116 -1.94 4.18 -12.12
N LEU A 117 -2.62 4.75 -11.12
CA LEU A 117 -3.75 4.12 -10.45
C LEU A 117 -4.96 3.97 -11.39
N LYS A 118 -5.22 4.96 -12.23
CA LYS A 118 -6.25 4.87 -13.28
C LYS A 118 -5.93 3.79 -14.30
N ASP A 119 -4.67 3.64 -14.70
CA ASP A 119 -4.23 2.59 -15.61
C ASP A 119 -4.42 1.17 -15.02
N ILE A 120 -4.34 1.03 -13.69
CA ILE A 120 -4.67 -0.23 -12.99
C ILE A 120 -6.20 -0.46 -12.96
N GLY A 121 -7.00 0.61 -12.96
CA GLY A 121 -8.46 0.57 -12.96
C GLY A 121 -9.12 1.26 -11.77
N PHE A 122 -8.35 1.92 -10.89
CA PHE A 122 -8.93 2.71 -9.80
C PHE A 122 -9.55 4.01 -10.36
N SER A 123 -10.81 4.25 -10.02
CA SER A 123 -11.55 5.48 -10.37
C SER A 123 -11.80 6.38 -9.15
N GLU A 124 -11.46 5.89 -7.96
CA GLU A 124 -11.71 6.55 -6.68
C GLU A 124 -10.51 6.32 -5.75
N LEU A 125 -10.18 7.36 -4.97
CA LEU A 125 -9.44 7.25 -3.73
C LEU A 125 -10.40 7.37 -2.55
N TYR A 126 -9.94 7.07 -1.35
CA TYR A 126 -10.74 7.19 -0.14
C TYR A 126 -10.13 8.21 0.81
N THR A 127 -11.02 8.99 1.42
CA THR A 127 -10.74 9.84 2.57
C THR A 127 -11.48 9.29 3.78
N PHE A 128 -11.17 9.76 4.97
CA PHE A 128 -11.80 9.28 6.19
C PHE A 128 -12.27 10.44 7.07
N ASP A 129 -13.45 10.28 7.65
CA ASP A 129 -14.02 11.19 8.64
C ASP A 129 -14.58 10.33 9.77
N LYS A 130 -14.03 10.48 10.99
CA LYS A 130 -14.39 9.62 12.15
C LYS A 130 -14.34 8.13 11.81
N MET A 131 -13.25 7.72 11.13
CA MET A 131 -13.02 6.34 10.64
C MET A 131 -14.01 5.83 9.59
N MET A 132 -14.93 6.66 9.11
CA MET A 132 -15.84 6.33 8.01
C MET A 132 -15.20 6.64 6.67
N ALA A 133 -15.09 5.63 5.82
CA ALA A 133 -14.52 5.76 4.48
C ALA A 133 -15.45 6.58 3.57
N LYS A 134 -14.90 7.56 2.86
CA LYS A 134 -15.61 8.42 1.90
C LYS A 134 -14.88 8.41 0.56
N PRO A 135 -15.51 7.97 -0.54
CA PRO A 135 -14.88 7.96 -1.85
C PRO A 135 -14.66 9.39 -2.36
N TYR A 136 -13.55 9.58 -3.05
CA TYR A 136 -13.13 10.79 -3.75
C TYR A 136 -12.75 10.38 -5.17
N LYS A 137 -13.53 10.82 -6.16
CA LYS A 137 -13.31 10.47 -7.56
C LYS A 137 -12.01 11.10 -8.06
N ILE A 138 -11.17 10.29 -8.71
CA ILE A 138 -9.91 10.73 -9.33
C ILE A 138 -9.99 10.76 -10.83
#